data_AF-A0A9P1MQC4-F1
#
_entry.id   AF-A0A9P1MQC4-F1
#
_cell.length_a   1.000
_cell.length_b   1.000
_cell.length_c   1.000
_cell.angle_alpha   90.00
_cell.angle_beta   90.00
_cell.angle_gamma   90.00
#
_symmetry.space_group_name_H-M   'P 1'
#
loop_
_entity.id
_entity.type
_entity.pdbx_description
1 polymer ?
#
loop_
_entity_poly.entity_id
_entity_poly.type
_entity_poly.pdbx_seq_one_letter_code
_entity_poly.pdbx_strand_id
1 'polypeptide(L)'
;MSFSIVISALASFISAASCLVFSVLFNRAMSGFSRQINAFVKVGDFGSIYLQVVVFIIVLVFISYLFVSYLSSAKVIEKTSCLGTFCMLLLSSFSSQAFMLCWVLLSCFVSAVTIVYFIFIGGIYSFCSLLDQQCFDFKVLIPAIVNRISNKKIDLVFCEEKKELLCSADNNQIWNFIIAFICCLITFFGLMLIQNCILFGIGKKSGKSSAQARLKEEIELKGL
;
A
#
# COMPACT_ATOMS: atom_id res chain seq x y z
N MET A 1 2.49 -29.00 -13.37
CA MET A 1 2.17 -27.91 -12.43
C MET A 1 1.00 -27.12 -13.01
N SER A 2 -0.12 -26.96 -12.30
CA SER A 2 -1.29 -26.24 -12.84
C SER A 2 -0.94 -24.78 -13.13
N PHE A 3 -1.35 -24.26 -14.29
CA PHE A 3 -1.11 -22.86 -14.74
C PHE A 3 -1.45 -21.81 -13.66
N SER A 4 -2.48 -22.04 -12.85
CA SER A 4 -2.86 -21.17 -11.72
C SER A 4 -1.79 -21.10 -10.62
N ILE A 5 -1.01 -22.16 -10.37
CA ILE A 5 0.07 -22.15 -9.37
C ILE A 5 1.19 -21.20 -9.83
N VAL A 6 1.54 -21.24 -11.12
CA VAL A 6 2.58 -20.38 -11.71
C VAL A 6 2.17 -18.91 -11.62
N ILE A 7 0.90 -18.59 -11.95
CA ILE A 7 0.37 -17.24 -11.85
C ILE A 7 0.39 -16.75 -10.39
N SER A 8 -0.08 -17.56 -9.43
CA SER A 8 -0.09 -17.16 -8.02
C SER A 8 1.32 -16.98 -7.46
N ALA A 9 2.29 -17.81 -7.86
CA ALA A 9 3.68 -17.66 -7.46
C ALA A 9 4.30 -16.37 -8.02
N LEU A 10 4.09 -16.09 -9.32
CA LEU A 10 4.56 -14.86 -9.95
C LEU A 10 3.94 -13.63 -9.30
N ALA A 11 2.62 -13.64 -9.08
CA ALA A 11 1.90 -12.54 -8.42
C ALA A 11 2.41 -12.31 -7.00
N SER A 12 2.69 -13.39 -6.24
CA SER A 12 3.25 -13.29 -4.89
C SER A 12 4.63 -12.65 -4.89
N PHE A 13 5.50 -13.06 -5.82
CA PHE A 13 6.83 -12.49 -5.97
C PHE A 13 6.78 -11.00 -6.35
N ILE A 14 5.96 -10.65 -7.35
CA ILE A 14 5.80 -9.26 -7.80
C ILE A 14 5.21 -8.38 -6.69
N SER A 15 4.20 -8.86 -5.95
CA SER A 15 3.63 -8.14 -4.81
C SER A 15 4.66 -7.92 -3.70
N ALA A 16 5.47 -8.92 -3.36
CA ALA A 16 6.50 -8.79 -2.33
C ALA A 16 7.59 -7.79 -2.75
N ALA A 17 8.08 -7.89 -3.98
CA ALA A 17 9.08 -6.96 -4.52
C ALA A 17 8.54 -5.53 -4.59
N SER A 18 7.29 -5.35 -5.05
CA SER A 18 6.64 -4.04 -5.13
C SER A 18 6.42 -3.45 -3.74
N CYS A 19 6.02 -4.26 -2.76
CA CYS A 19 5.85 -3.80 -1.38
C CYS A 19 7.18 -3.34 -0.76
N LEU A 20 8.29 -4.02 -1.07
CA LEU A 20 9.62 -3.61 -0.61
C LEU A 20 10.00 -2.24 -1.20
N VAL A 21 9.87 -2.10 -2.52
CA VAL A 21 10.15 -0.85 -3.22
C VAL A 21 9.26 0.29 -2.70
N PHE A 22 7.96 0.03 -2.52
CA PHE A 22 7.02 0.95 -1.89
C PHE A 22 7.53 1.41 -0.51
N SER A 23 7.90 0.48 0.37
CA SER A 23 8.31 0.78 1.75
C SER A 23 9.56 1.68 1.79
N VAL A 24 10.54 1.40 0.92
CA VAL A 24 11.78 2.18 0.81
C VAL A 24 11.51 3.58 0.25
N LEU A 25 10.78 3.66 -0.88
CA LEU A 25 10.54 4.93 -1.56
C LEU A 25 9.60 5.83 -0.80
N PHE A 26 8.55 5.28 -0.17
CA PHE A 26 7.63 6.06 0.65
C PHE A 26 8.33 6.60 1.90
N ASN A 27 9.20 5.82 2.55
CA ASN A 27 10.02 6.33 3.65
C ASN A 27 10.92 7.50 3.21
N ARG A 28 11.60 7.33 2.06
CA ARG A 28 12.48 8.37 1.50
C ARG A 28 11.69 9.63 1.16
N ALA A 29 10.52 9.48 0.55
CA ALA A 29 9.62 10.56 0.20
C ALA A 29 9.16 11.33 1.45
N MET A 30 8.70 10.62 2.49
CA MET A 30 8.26 11.22 3.75
C MET A 30 9.38 11.93 4.49
N SER A 31 10.58 11.34 4.56
CA SER A 31 11.74 11.99 5.21
C SER A 31 12.18 13.24 4.44
N GLY A 32 12.22 13.18 3.10
CA GLY A 32 12.51 14.34 2.26
C GLY A 32 11.47 15.45 2.40
N PHE A 33 10.19 15.10 2.38
CA PHE A 33 9.11 16.05 2.63
C PHE A 33 9.18 16.67 4.03
N SER A 34 9.51 15.87 5.04
CA SER A 34 9.69 16.34 6.41
C SER A 34 10.82 17.36 6.53
N ARG A 35 11.94 17.15 5.83
CA ARG A 35 13.04 18.13 5.75
C ARG A 35 12.59 19.44 5.11
N GLN A 36 11.81 19.38 4.04
CA GLN A 36 11.26 20.56 3.37
C GLN A 36 10.29 21.35 4.27
N ILE A 37 9.40 20.66 5.00
CA ILE A 37 8.51 21.31 5.97
C ILE A 37 9.29 21.88 7.16
N ASN A 38 10.30 21.16 7.65
CA ASN A 38 11.12 21.60 8.79
C ASN A 38 11.89 22.90 8.52
N ALA A 39 12.12 23.26 7.26
CA ALA A 39 12.66 24.56 6.88
C ALA A 39 11.71 25.73 7.21
N PHE A 40 10.40 25.45 7.31
CA PHE A 40 9.36 26.43 7.64
C PHE A 40 8.91 26.35 9.10
N VAL A 41 8.64 25.13 9.57
CA VAL A 41 8.11 24.86 10.90
C VAL A 41 8.77 23.60 11.41
N LYS A 42 9.42 23.64 12.58
CA LYS A 42 9.96 22.43 13.22
C LYS A 42 8.81 21.53 13.68
N VAL A 43 8.43 20.56 12.86
CA VAL A 43 7.35 19.58 13.15
C VAL A 43 7.93 18.22 13.59
N GLY A 44 9.18 17.91 13.26
CA GLY A 44 9.83 16.63 13.56
C GLY A 44 10.12 15.83 12.29
N ASP A 45 10.55 14.57 12.41
CA ASP A 45 10.72 13.67 11.25
C ASP A 45 9.46 12.83 11.05
N PHE A 46 8.85 12.92 9.88
CA PHE A 46 7.71 12.10 9.49
C PHE A 46 8.13 10.71 8.98
N GLY A 47 9.40 10.54 8.62
CA GLY A 47 9.95 9.24 8.24
C GLY A 47 10.07 8.33 9.45
N SER A 48 9.46 7.15 9.39
CA SER A 48 9.65 6.10 10.39
C SER A 48 10.03 4.80 9.69
N ILE A 49 11.34 4.53 9.67
CA ILE A 49 11.90 3.28 9.14
C ILE A 49 11.25 2.08 9.85
N TYR A 50 11.06 2.17 11.17
CA TYR A 50 10.41 1.12 11.97
C TYR A 50 9.00 0.82 11.49
N LEU A 51 8.18 1.86 11.23
CA LEU A 51 6.82 1.66 10.74
C LEU A 51 6.81 0.98 9.36
N GLN A 52 7.71 1.37 8.46
CA GLN A 52 7.80 0.79 7.12
C GLN A 52 8.29 -0.67 7.14
N VAL A 53 9.23 -1.00 8.02
CA VAL A 53 9.67 -2.38 8.25
C VAL A 53 8.51 -3.24 8.78
N VAL A 54 7.72 -2.71 9.73
CA VAL A 54 6.55 -3.43 10.27
C VAL A 54 5.51 -3.67 9.18
N VAL A 55 5.19 -2.66 8.36
CA VAL A 55 4.27 -2.80 7.22
C VAL A 55 4.77 -3.88 6.26
N PHE A 56 6.05 -3.84 5.88
CA PHE A 56 6.64 -4.83 4.99
C PHE A 56 6.55 -6.26 5.55
N ILE A 57 6.87 -6.47 6.83
CA ILE A 57 6.79 -7.78 7.49
C ILE A 57 5.35 -8.30 7.50
N ILE A 58 4.39 -7.46 7.88
CA ILE A 58 2.97 -7.84 7.93
C ILE A 58 2.48 -8.28 6.54
N VAL A 59 2.85 -7.55 5.49
CA VAL A 59 2.50 -7.89 4.10
C VAL A 59 3.15 -9.18 3.66
N LEU A 60 4.44 -9.38 3.98
CA LEU A 60 5.16 -10.59 3.61
C LEU A 60 4.54 -11.84 4.28
N VAL A 61 4.18 -11.73 5.56
CA VAL A 61 3.47 -12.77 6.29
C VAL A 61 2.12 -13.05 5.65
N PHE A 62 1.38 -12.01 5.25
CA PHE A 62 0.08 -12.16 4.60
C PHE A 62 0.17 -12.79 3.21
N ILE A 63 1.13 -12.38 2.36
CA ILE A 63 1.38 -12.99 1.05
C ILE A 63 1.73 -14.48 1.23
N SER A 64 2.62 -14.78 2.18
CA SER A 64 3.00 -16.16 2.50
C SER A 64 1.79 -16.97 2.98
N TYR A 65 0.96 -16.38 3.84
CA TYR A 65 -0.28 -16.98 4.32
C TYR A 65 -1.24 -17.30 3.16
N LEU A 66 -1.47 -16.36 2.23
CA LEU A 66 -2.32 -16.58 1.07
C LEU A 66 -1.76 -17.68 0.15
N PHE A 67 -0.46 -17.66 -0.10
CA PHE A 67 0.21 -18.66 -0.94
C PHE A 67 0.13 -20.07 -0.33
N VAL A 68 0.38 -20.20 0.98
CA VAL A 68 0.23 -21.48 1.70
C VAL A 68 -1.23 -21.93 1.73
N SER A 69 -2.18 -21.00 1.93
CA SER A 69 -3.61 -21.30 1.91
C SER A 69 -4.07 -21.82 0.55
N TYR A 70 -3.53 -21.27 -0.54
CA TYR A 70 -3.75 -21.78 -1.91
C TYR A 70 -3.22 -23.22 -2.07
N LEU A 71 -1.97 -23.48 -1.67
CA LEU A 71 -1.37 -24.81 -1.74
C LEU A 71 -2.09 -25.83 -0.85
N SER A 72 -2.54 -25.40 0.32
CA SER A 72 -3.30 -26.22 1.26
C SER A 72 -4.69 -26.54 0.73
N SER A 73 -5.39 -25.57 0.14
CA SER A 73 -6.66 -25.78 -0.57
C SER A 73 -6.50 -26.75 -1.74
N ALA A 74 -5.32 -26.81 -2.35
CA ALA A 74 -5.00 -27.80 -3.37
C ALA A 74 -4.86 -29.24 -2.81
N LYS A 75 -4.67 -29.44 -1.50
CA LYS A 75 -4.43 -30.77 -0.88
C LYS A 75 -5.48 -31.21 0.16
N VAL A 76 -6.16 -30.30 0.86
CA VAL A 76 -6.89 -30.59 2.12
C VAL A 76 -8.36 -31.00 1.93
N ILE A 77 -8.98 -30.73 0.77
CA ILE A 77 -10.41 -31.03 0.52
C ILE A 77 -10.72 -32.55 0.53
N GLU A 78 -9.70 -33.41 0.52
CA GLU A 78 -9.90 -34.86 0.41
C GLU A 78 -10.13 -35.59 1.75
N LYS A 79 -9.86 -34.98 2.93
CA LYS A 79 -9.71 -35.75 4.18
C LYS A 79 -10.24 -35.18 5.50
N THR A 80 -10.94 -34.04 5.54
CA THR A 80 -11.34 -33.39 6.82
C THR A 80 -12.85 -33.22 6.99
N SER A 81 -13.31 -33.31 8.25
CA SER A 81 -14.72 -33.18 8.66
C SER A 81 -15.34 -31.84 8.22
N CYS A 82 -16.59 -31.87 7.78
CA CYS A 82 -17.36 -30.73 7.24
C CYS A 82 -17.28 -29.45 8.11
N LEU A 83 -17.35 -29.58 9.44
CA LEU A 83 -17.37 -28.44 10.37
C LEU A 83 -16.01 -27.70 10.49
N GLY A 84 -14.91 -28.46 10.57
CA GLY A 84 -13.56 -27.89 10.66
C GLY A 84 -13.14 -27.16 9.38
N THR A 85 -13.49 -27.72 8.23
CA THR A 85 -13.25 -27.10 6.92
C THR A 85 -14.04 -25.81 6.76
N PHE A 86 -15.31 -25.77 7.20
CA PHE A 86 -16.14 -24.57 7.15
C PHE A 86 -15.58 -23.43 8.02
N CYS A 87 -15.19 -23.72 9.27
CA CYS A 87 -14.62 -22.71 10.17
C CYS A 87 -13.29 -22.14 9.65
N MET A 88 -12.41 -23.00 9.11
CA MET A 88 -11.13 -22.57 8.53
C MET A 88 -11.31 -21.72 7.27
N LEU A 89 -12.27 -22.06 6.40
CA LEU A 89 -12.60 -21.26 5.22
C LEU A 89 -13.17 -19.89 5.61
N LEU A 90 -14.02 -19.83 6.63
CA LEU A 90 -14.65 -18.59 7.08
C LEU A 90 -13.61 -17.67 7.74
N LEU A 91 -12.74 -18.21 8.59
CA LEU A 91 -11.64 -17.44 9.20
C LEU A 91 -10.67 -16.93 8.13
N SER A 92 -10.32 -17.77 7.14
CA SER A 92 -9.45 -17.36 6.04
C SER A 92 -10.08 -16.31 5.11
N SER A 93 -11.38 -16.40 4.87
CA SER A 93 -12.11 -15.41 4.07
C SER A 93 -12.17 -14.08 4.82
N PHE A 94 -12.53 -14.09 6.10
CA PHE A 94 -12.60 -12.89 6.91
C PHE A 94 -11.23 -12.19 7.04
N SER A 95 -10.18 -12.95 7.35
CA SER A 95 -8.83 -12.41 7.49
C SER A 95 -8.31 -11.80 6.18
N SER A 96 -8.54 -12.45 5.04
CA SER A 96 -8.13 -11.92 3.73
C SER A 96 -8.89 -10.66 3.36
N GLN A 97 -10.22 -10.61 3.57
CA GLN A 97 -11.01 -9.41 3.29
C GLN A 97 -10.63 -8.23 4.19
N ALA A 98 -10.42 -8.48 5.49
CA ALA A 98 -9.99 -7.45 6.43
C ALA A 98 -8.62 -6.87 6.06
N PHE A 99 -7.69 -7.72 5.62
CA PHE A 99 -6.39 -7.26 5.13
C PHE A 99 -6.52 -6.39 3.87
N MET A 100 -7.35 -6.81 2.91
CA MET A 100 -7.58 -6.03 1.69
C MET A 100 -8.21 -4.67 1.98
N LEU A 101 -9.15 -4.61 2.93
CA LEU A 101 -9.71 -3.35 3.41
C LEU A 101 -8.61 -2.45 4.02
N CYS A 102 -7.75 -3.01 4.85
CA CYS A 102 -6.61 -2.29 5.43
C CYS A 102 -5.66 -1.75 4.35
N TRP A 103 -5.39 -2.54 3.31
CA TRP A 103 -4.55 -2.13 2.18
C TRP A 103 -5.17 -1.01 1.34
N VAL A 104 -6.50 -1.03 1.16
CA VAL A 104 -7.23 0.06 0.51
C VAL A 104 -7.10 1.34 1.33
N LEU A 105 -7.28 1.28 2.65
CA LEU A 105 -7.09 2.43 3.54
C LEU A 105 -5.65 2.99 3.46
N LEU A 106 -4.65 2.11 3.42
CA LEU A 106 -3.25 2.50 3.22
C LEU A 106 -3.05 3.19 1.87
N SER A 107 -3.66 2.66 0.80
CA SER A 107 -3.60 3.24 -0.54
C SER A 107 -4.25 4.63 -0.61
N CYS A 108 -5.39 4.81 0.06
CA CYS A 108 -6.04 6.11 0.22
C CYS A 108 -5.15 7.10 0.97
N PHE A 109 -4.51 6.66 2.05
CA PHE A 109 -3.55 7.49 2.79
C PHE A 109 -2.36 7.92 1.93
N VAL A 110 -1.72 6.98 1.23
CA VAL A 110 -0.59 7.27 0.33
C VAL A 110 -1.00 8.24 -0.78
N SER A 111 -2.19 8.06 -1.36
CA SER A 111 -2.76 8.97 -2.35
C SER A 111 -2.97 10.38 -1.79
N ALA A 112 -3.59 10.50 -0.61
CA ALA A 112 -3.83 11.79 0.03
C ALA A 112 -2.52 12.54 0.32
N VAL A 113 -1.52 11.87 0.91
CA VAL A 113 -0.21 12.47 1.18
C VAL A 113 0.50 12.87 -0.10
N THR A 114 0.42 12.04 -1.14
CA THR A 114 0.98 12.36 -2.46
C THR A 114 0.36 13.63 -3.01
N ILE A 115 -0.98 13.75 -3.01
CA ILE A 115 -1.67 14.96 -3.49
C ILE A 115 -1.26 16.20 -2.70
N VAL A 116 -1.18 16.10 -1.37
CA VAL A 116 -0.70 17.20 -0.51
C VAL A 116 0.71 17.62 -0.91
N TYR A 117 1.60 16.64 -1.15
CA TYR A 117 2.95 16.93 -1.62
C TYR A 117 2.97 17.64 -2.97
N PHE A 118 2.17 17.18 -3.93
CA PHE A 118 2.05 17.80 -5.26
C PHE A 118 1.59 19.26 -5.19
N ILE A 119 0.57 19.55 -4.36
CA ILE A 119 0.09 20.92 -4.14
C ILE A 119 1.19 21.76 -3.48
N PHE A 120 1.86 21.21 -2.46
CA PHE A 120 2.94 21.89 -1.76
C PHE A 120 4.09 22.25 -2.71
N ILE A 121 4.65 21.26 -3.42
CA ILE A 121 5.81 21.47 -4.29
C ILE A 121 5.44 22.33 -5.50
N GLY A 122 4.23 22.16 -6.06
CA GLY A 122 3.72 23.01 -7.14
C GLY A 122 3.58 24.47 -6.72
N GLY A 123 3.07 24.72 -5.51
CA GLY A 123 3.03 26.06 -4.92
C GLY A 123 4.43 26.65 -4.76
N ILE A 124 5.35 25.89 -4.17
CA ILE A 124 6.74 26.32 -3.97
C ILE A 124 7.42 26.64 -5.31
N TYR A 125 7.35 25.78 -6.32
CA TYR A 125 7.95 26.05 -7.63
C TYR A 125 7.35 27.28 -8.32
N SER A 126 6.03 27.48 -8.22
CA SER A 126 5.38 28.70 -8.72
C SER A 126 5.94 29.95 -8.03
N PHE A 127 6.19 29.90 -6.71
CA PHE A 127 6.85 31.00 -6.01
C PHE A 127 8.33 31.16 -6.41
N CYS A 128 9.06 30.06 -6.59
CA CYS A 128 10.46 30.09 -7.03
C CYS A 128 10.62 30.79 -8.39
N SER A 129 9.65 30.65 -9.30
CA SER A 129 9.66 31.32 -10.61
C SER A 129 9.29 32.80 -10.57
N LEU A 130 8.60 33.26 -9.51
CA LEU A 130 8.14 34.64 -9.37
C LEU A 130 9.10 35.52 -8.58
N LEU A 131 10.08 34.93 -7.89
CA LEU A 131 10.99 35.62 -6.97
C LEU A 131 12.42 35.68 -7.52
N ASP A 132 12.76 36.82 -8.11
CA ASP A 132 14.14 37.21 -8.45
C ASP A 132 14.95 37.42 -7.17
N GLN A 133 16.07 36.67 -7.07
CA GLN A 133 17.24 36.65 -6.15
C GLN A 133 17.27 37.35 -4.76
N GLN A 134 16.27 38.11 -4.33
CA GLN A 134 16.23 38.77 -3.03
C GLN A 134 15.51 37.90 -1.98
N CYS A 135 15.99 37.93 -0.73
CA CYS A 135 15.30 37.27 0.37
C CYS A 135 13.89 37.85 0.52
N PHE A 136 12.86 37.02 0.43
CA PHE A 136 11.47 37.46 0.53
C PHE A 136 10.93 37.20 1.94
N ASP A 137 10.45 38.25 2.60
CA ASP A 137 9.85 38.15 3.93
C ASP A 137 8.32 38.01 3.80
N PHE A 138 7.79 36.79 3.93
CA PHE A 138 6.34 36.55 3.93
C PHE A 138 5.64 37.12 5.17
N LYS A 139 6.36 37.74 6.13
CA LYS A 139 5.73 38.53 7.22
C LYS A 139 4.77 39.59 6.69
N VAL A 140 5.00 40.12 5.49
CA VAL A 140 4.16 41.18 4.92
C VAL A 140 2.89 40.60 4.28
N LEU A 141 2.95 39.40 3.70
CA LEU A 141 1.85 38.82 2.93
C LEU A 141 0.91 37.94 3.78
N ILE A 142 1.44 37.24 4.80
CA ILE A 142 0.68 36.27 5.60
C ILE A 142 0.67 36.57 7.12
N PRO A 143 0.70 37.83 7.61
CA PRO A 143 0.66 38.07 9.06
C PRO A 143 -0.72 37.74 9.66
N ALA A 144 -1.81 37.86 8.89
CA ALA A 144 -3.17 37.74 9.44
C ALA A 144 -3.65 36.28 9.67
N ILE A 145 -3.21 35.32 8.86
CA ILE A 145 -3.69 33.92 8.94
C ILE A 145 -2.80 33.09 9.88
N VAL A 146 -1.48 33.31 9.82
CA VAL A 146 -0.48 32.55 10.59
C VAL A 146 -0.53 32.91 12.08
N ASN A 147 -0.73 34.19 12.41
CA ASN A 147 -0.76 34.67 13.79
C ASN A 147 -2.04 34.24 14.54
N ARG A 148 -3.09 33.80 13.81
CA ARG A 148 -4.35 33.32 14.39
C ARG A 148 -4.35 31.81 14.67
N ILE A 149 -3.45 31.05 14.04
CA ILE A 149 -3.43 29.58 14.08
C ILE A 149 -2.24 29.03 14.88
N SER A 150 -1.16 29.79 15.05
CA SER A 150 0.05 29.30 15.73
C SER A 150 0.64 30.32 16.71
N ASN A 151 0.75 29.93 17.99
CA ASN A 151 1.54 30.64 19.00
C ASN A 151 3.08 30.45 18.83
N LYS A 152 3.53 29.72 17.80
CA LYS A 152 4.95 29.54 17.50
C LYS A 152 5.41 30.54 16.45
N LYS A 153 6.61 31.11 16.64
CA LYS A 153 7.30 31.93 15.65
C LYS A 153 7.55 31.08 14.39
N ILE A 154 6.80 31.36 13.33
CA ILE A 154 7.02 30.78 11.99
C ILE A 154 7.99 31.72 11.28
N ASP A 155 9.12 31.19 10.84
CA ASP A 155 10.14 31.96 10.15
C ASP A 155 9.81 32.04 8.66
N LEU A 156 9.11 33.12 8.32
CA LEU A 156 8.55 33.42 7.01
C LEU A 156 9.58 34.06 6.05
N VAL A 157 10.84 34.19 6.46
CA VAL A 157 11.91 34.71 5.61
C VAL A 157 12.44 33.58 4.71
N PHE A 158 12.24 33.74 3.41
CA PHE A 158 12.81 32.90 2.35
C PHE A 158 14.12 33.51 1.89
N CYS A 159 15.25 32.98 2.36
CA CYS A 159 16.58 33.33 1.87
C CYS A 159 17.17 32.24 0.98
N GLU A 160 18.33 32.52 0.39
CA GLU A 160 19.04 31.69 -0.60
C GLU A 160 19.18 30.22 -0.18
N GLU A 161 19.56 29.94 1.08
CA GLU A 161 19.68 28.56 1.60
C GLU A 161 18.35 27.79 1.58
N LYS A 162 17.24 28.44 1.95
CA LYS A 162 15.89 27.81 1.89
C LYS A 162 15.45 27.66 0.44
N LYS A 163 15.80 28.61 -0.43
CA LYS A 163 15.51 28.55 -1.88
C LYS A 163 16.21 27.37 -2.53
N GLU A 164 17.48 27.11 -2.21
CA GLU A 164 18.21 25.95 -2.73
C GLU A 164 17.61 24.63 -2.25
N LEU A 165 17.25 24.52 -0.96
CA LEU A 165 16.63 23.32 -0.41
C LEU A 165 15.27 22.98 -1.08
N LEU A 166 14.48 24.01 -1.41
CA LEU A 166 13.10 23.88 -1.85
C LEU A 166 12.91 23.92 -3.37
N CYS A 167 13.74 24.69 -4.07
CA CYS A 167 13.67 24.87 -5.52
C CYS A 167 14.67 23.95 -6.26
N SER A 168 15.68 23.37 -5.61
CA SER A 168 16.57 22.41 -6.25
C SER A 168 15.83 21.14 -6.67
N ALA A 169 15.99 20.75 -7.93
CA ALA A 169 15.43 19.54 -8.49
C ALA A 169 15.92 18.27 -7.76
N ASP A 170 17.11 18.31 -7.17
CA ASP A 170 17.69 17.16 -6.45
C ASP A 170 16.95 16.84 -5.14
N ASN A 171 16.31 17.85 -4.55
CA ASN A 171 15.51 17.69 -3.35
C ASN A 171 14.04 17.36 -3.63
N ASN A 172 13.63 17.37 -4.90
CA ASN A 172 12.27 17.07 -5.31
C ASN A 172 11.94 15.57 -5.10
N GLN A 173 10.95 15.29 -4.25
CA GLN A 173 10.53 13.94 -3.89
C GLN A 173 9.35 13.43 -4.73
N ILE A 174 8.92 14.17 -5.75
CA ILE A 174 7.74 13.86 -6.58
C ILE A 174 7.81 12.44 -7.16
N TRP A 175 8.97 12.04 -7.68
CA TRP A 175 9.18 10.71 -8.26
C TRP A 175 9.12 9.61 -7.21
N ASN A 176 9.64 9.85 -6.01
CA ASN A 176 9.55 8.88 -4.93
C ASN A 176 8.08 8.65 -4.52
N PHE A 177 7.26 9.71 -4.46
CA PHE A 177 5.82 9.57 -4.21
C PHE A 177 5.08 8.85 -5.34
N ILE A 178 5.33 9.22 -6.61
CA ILE A 178 4.68 8.57 -7.77
C ILE A 178 5.02 7.08 -7.81
N ILE A 179 6.30 6.71 -7.72
CA ILE A 179 6.71 5.31 -7.82
C ILE A 179 6.19 4.53 -6.60
N ALA A 180 6.24 5.10 -5.39
CA ALA A 180 5.66 4.48 -4.21
C ALA A 180 4.15 4.20 -4.39
N PHE A 181 3.40 5.17 -4.91
CA PHE A 181 1.97 4.99 -5.19
C PHE A 181 1.71 3.86 -6.20
N ILE A 182 2.46 3.83 -7.32
CA ILE A 182 2.34 2.76 -8.32
C ILE A 182 2.68 1.39 -7.71
N CYS A 183 3.76 1.29 -6.95
CA CYS A 183 4.15 0.04 -6.26
C CYS A 183 3.09 -0.41 -5.24
N CYS A 184 2.43 0.52 -4.55
CA CYS A 184 1.33 0.22 -3.64
C CYS A 184 0.13 -0.39 -4.39
N LEU A 185 -0.22 0.16 -5.57
CA LEU A 185 -1.27 -0.37 -6.44
C LEU A 185 -0.92 -1.74 -7.04
N ILE A 186 0.32 -1.93 -7.50
CA ILE A 186 0.79 -3.22 -8.02
C ILE A 186 0.69 -4.29 -6.93
N THR A 187 1.10 -3.95 -5.70
CA THR A 187 0.98 -4.85 -4.56
C THR A 187 -0.48 -5.25 -4.32
N PHE A 188 -1.39 -4.26 -4.31
CA PHE A 188 -2.83 -4.50 -4.15
C PHE A 188 -3.41 -5.41 -5.24
N PHE A 189 -3.08 -5.13 -6.50
CA PHE A 189 -3.55 -5.93 -7.62
C PHE A 189 -3.04 -7.37 -7.56
N GLY A 190 -1.77 -7.58 -7.21
CA GLY A 190 -1.23 -8.93 -7.03
C GLY A 190 -1.89 -9.68 -5.86
N LEU A 191 -2.21 -9.01 -4.75
CA LEU A 191 -2.98 -9.59 -3.65
C LEU A 191 -4.38 -10.02 -4.10
N MET A 192 -5.09 -9.17 -4.85
CA MET A 192 -6.40 -9.51 -5.46
C MET A 192 -6.29 -10.73 -6.37
N LEU A 193 -5.25 -10.81 -7.21
CA LEU A 193 -5.04 -11.95 -8.11
C LEU A 193 -4.84 -13.25 -7.33
N ILE A 194 -4.02 -13.23 -6.28
CA ILE A 194 -3.78 -14.41 -5.44
C ILE A 194 -5.08 -14.86 -4.76
N GLN A 195 -5.83 -13.91 -4.19
CA GLN A 195 -7.12 -14.19 -3.54
C GLN A 195 -8.15 -14.77 -4.52
N ASN A 196 -8.25 -14.22 -5.73
CA ASN A 196 -9.12 -14.74 -6.78
C ASN A 196 -8.71 -16.14 -7.24
N CYS A 197 -7.40 -16.43 -7.32
CA CYS A 197 -6.90 -17.78 -7.63
C CYS A 197 -7.31 -18.80 -6.54
N ILE A 198 -7.30 -18.39 -5.27
CA ILE A 198 -7.77 -19.22 -4.15
C ILE A 198 -9.27 -19.51 -4.28
N LEU A 199 -10.09 -18.47 -4.44
CA LEU A 199 -11.54 -18.60 -4.60
C LEU A 199 -11.93 -19.49 -5.78
N PHE A 200 -11.30 -19.27 -6.94
CA PHE A 200 -11.56 -20.07 -8.14
C PHE A 200 -11.10 -21.52 -7.99
N GLY A 201 -9.95 -21.73 -7.35
CA GLY A 201 -9.42 -23.06 -7.05
C GLY A 201 -10.33 -23.87 -6.12
N ILE A 202 -10.84 -23.24 -5.07
CA ILE A 202 -11.79 -23.83 -4.12
C ILE A 202 -13.13 -24.11 -4.81
N GLY A 203 -13.69 -23.14 -5.54
CA GLY A 203 -14.98 -23.27 -6.23
C GLY A 203 -15.00 -24.41 -7.26
N LYS A 204 -13.95 -24.54 -8.07
CA LYS A 204 -13.83 -25.62 -9.06
C LYS A 204 -13.79 -27.02 -8.43
N LYS A 205 -13.16 -27.15 -7.25
CA LYS A 205 -13.09 -28.43 -6.53
C LYS A 205 -14.37 -28.76 -5.80
N SER A 206 -15.00 -27.78 -5.14
CA SER A 206 -16.30 -27.96 -4.51
C SER A 206 -17.34 -28.42 -5.54
N GLY A 207 -17.37 -27.81 -6.74
CA GLY A 207 -18.28 -28.22 -7.80
C GLY A 207 -18.05 -29.65 -8.30
N LYS A 208 -16.78 -30.08 -8.42
CA LYS A 208 -16.44 -31.46 -8.79
C LYS A 208 -16.82 -32.46 -7.70
N SER A 209 -16.55 -32.15 -6.43
CA SER A 209 -16.92 -32.99 -5.28
C SER A 209 -18.43 -33.14 -5.17
N SER A 210 -19.20 -32.06 -5.36
CA SER A 210 -20.66 -32.09 -5.33
C SER A 210 -21.25 -32.86 -6.51
N ALA A 211 -20.67 -32.71 -7.71
CA ALA A 211 -21.09 -33.49 -8.88
C ALA A 211 -20.80 -34.99 -8.70
N GLN A 212 -19.66 -35.34 -8.12
CA GLN A 212 -19.27 -36.72 -7.87
C GLN A 212 -20.10 -37.36 -6.74
N ALA A 213 -20.48 -36.59 -5.72
CA ALA A 213 -21.42 -37.03 -4.69
C ALA A 213 -22.82 -37.30 -5.27
N ARG A 214 -23.35 -36.41 -6.12
CA ARG A 214 -24.64 -36.62 -6.81
C ARG A 214 -24.62 -37.82 -7.75
N LEU A 215 -23.53 -38.03 -8.48
CA LEU A 215 -23.37 -39.20 -9.36
C LEU A 215 -23.37 -40.50 -8.55
N LYS A 216 -22.71 -40.51 -7.38
CA LYS A 216 -22.69 -41.67 -6.49
C LYS A 216 -24.08 -41.97 -5.92
N GLU A 217 -24.82 -40.94 -5.53
CA GLU A 217 -26.20 -41.05 -5.06
C GLU A 217 -27.14 -41.57 -6.16
N GLU A 218 -26.98 -41.11 -7.42
CA GLU A 218 -27.74 -41.65 -8.56
C GLU A 218 -27.41 -43.12 -8.87
N ILE A 219 -26.16 -43.55 -8.69
CA ILE A 219 -25.76 -44.95 -8.89
C ILE A 219 -26.38 -45.84 -7.80
N GLU A 220 -26.31 -45.42 -6.53
CA GLU A 220 -26.92 -46.13 -5.40
C GLU A 220 -28.46 -46.21 -5.53
N LEU A 221 -29.12 -45.13 -5.99
CA LEU A 221 -30.58 -45.11 -6.24
C LEU A 221 -31.01 -46.01 -7.41
N LYS A 222 -30.15 -46.22 -8.41
CA LYS A 222 -30.44 -47.10 -9.55
C LYS A 222 -30.14 -48.57 -9.27
N GLY A 223 -29.63 -48.91 -8.08
CA GLY A 223 -29.37 -50.29 -7.67
C GLY A 223 -28.37 -51.03 -8.58
N LEU A 224 -27.42 -50.28 -9.15
CA LEU A 224 -26.36 -50.76 -10.05
C LEU A 224 -25.08 -51.07 -9.28
#